data_AF-A0ABD7TB58-F1
#
_entry.id   AF-A0ABD7TB58-F1
#
_cell.length_a   1.000
_cell.length_b   1.000
_cell.length_c   1.000
_cell.angle_alpha   90.00
_cell.angle_beta   90.00
_cell.angle_gamma   90.00
#
_symmetry.space_group_name_H-M   'P 1'
#
loop_
_entity.id
_entity.type
_entity.pdbx_description
1 polymer ?
#
loop_
_entity_poly.entity_id
_entity_poly.type
_entity_poly.pdbx_seq_one_letter_code
_entity_poly.pdbx_strand_id
1 'polypeptide(L)'
;MNVKRLSLVTGFLALWTGACLAASSGVIQFHGSIVEPGCNAGASGGSTLELKGCPQALRGSQLDVQPVRSVQALGTSTAHVKWVADSSNGRYYDQRYVLVDALDKPIQSGAYVVTVTAP
;
A
#
# COMPACT_ATOMS: atom_id res chain seq x y z
N MET A 1 48.01 -58.02 -63.22
CA MET A 1 47.82 -58.37 -61.80
C MET A 1 48.96 -57.79 -61.00
N ASN A 2 48.69 -56.88 -60.06
CA ASN A 2 49.47 -56.73 -58.83
C ASN A 2 48.69 -55.83 -57.86
N VAL A 3 48.16 -56.46 -56.81
CA VAL A 3 47.37 -55.87 -55.74
C VAL A 3 48.18 -56.03 -54.46
N LYS A 4 48.39 -54.96 -53.68
CA LYS A 4 48.76 -54.96 -52.24
C LYS A 4 48.48 -53.54 -51.70
N ARG A 5 47.26 -53.28 -51.18
CA ARG A 5 46.86 -53.25 -49.76
C ARG A 5 47.63 -52.19 -48.93
N LEU A 6 47.01 -51.03 -48.69
CA LEU A 6 46.22 -50.64 -47.49
C LEU A 6 47.09 -50.43 -46.24
N SER A 7 47.20 -49.18 -45.78
CA SER A 7 47.41 -48.91 -44.36
C SER A 7 46.67 -47.64 -43.96
N LEU A 8 45.63 -47.85 -43.17
CA LEU A 8 44.81 -46.84 -42.49
C LEU A 8 45.69 -46.08 -41.48
N VAL A 9 45.63 -44.75 -41.52
CA VAL A 9 46.12 -43.91 -40.42
C VAL A 9 44.91 -43.28 -39.75
N THR A 10 44.59 -43.85 -38.59
CA THR A 10 43.63 -43.39 -37.58
C THR A 10 43.95 -41.97 -37.14
N GLY A 11 43.02 -41.04 -37.39
CA GLY A 11 43.09 -39.64 -36.98
C GLY A 11 42.51 -39.43 -35.58
N PHE A 12 43.27 -38.67 -34.79
CA PHE A 12 43.18 -38.44 -33.35
C PHE A 12 41.94 -37.66 -32.86
N LEU A 13 41.52 -38.03 -31.65
CA LEU A 13 40.58 -37.41 -30.72
C LEU A 13 40.49 -35.88 -30.71
N ALA A 14 39.27 -35.35 -30.77
CA ALA A 14 38.90 -34.07 -30.17
C ALA A 14 37.59 -34.24 -29.39
N LEU A 15 37.70 -34.73 -28.15
CA LEU A 15 36.63 -34.61 -27.16
C LEU A 15 36.60 -33.15 -26.71
N TRP A 16 35.77 -32.35 -27.35
CA TRP A 16 35.53 -30.97 -26.94
C TRP A 16 34.75 -31.01 -25.63
N THR A 17 35.45 -30.92 -24.52
CA THR A 17 34.87 -30.69 -23.19
C THR A 17 34.27 -29.29 -23.17
N GLY A 18 33.00 -29.18 -23.56
CA GLY A 18 32.21 -27.98 -23.34
C GLY A 18 31.99 -27.80 -21.85
N ALA A 19 32.92 -27.12 -21.18
CA ALA A 19 32.71 -26.66 -19.82
C ALA A 19 31.52 -25.69 -19.83
N CYS A 20 30.41 -26.10 -19.23
CA CYS A 20 29.30 -25.19 -18.92
C CYS A 20 29.83 -24.12 -17.97
N LEU A 21 30.15 -22.94 -18.50
CA LEU A 21 30.32 -21.72 -17.72
C LEU A 21 28.94 -21.29 -17.25
N ALA A 22 28.42 -21.94 -16.20
CA ALA A 22 27.31 -21.40 -15.42
C ALA A 22 27.84 -20.21 -14.61
N ALA A 23 27.99 -19.07 -15.29
CA ALA A 23 28.36 -17.83 -14.65
C ALA A 23 27.14 -17.25 -13.92
N SER A 24 27.38 -16.84 -12.68
CA SER A 24 26.63 -15.85 -11.90
C SER A 24 25.43 -16.37 -11.08
N SER A 25 25.71 -17.09 -10.01
CA SER A 25 24.82 -17.10 -8.84
C SER A 25 24.92 -15.75 -8.11
N GLY A 26 24.28 -14.73 -8.66
CA GLY A 26 24.07 -13.44 -7.99
C GLY A 26 22.68 -13.41 -7.38
N VAL A 27 22.59 -13.20 -6.07
CA VAL A 27 21.30 -12.93 -5.41
C VAL A 27 20.89 -11.51 -5.77
N ILE A 28 19.80 -11.35 -6.53
CA ILE A 28 19.23 -10.03 -6.78
C ILE A 28 18.40 -9.65 -5.54
N GLN A 29 18.96 -8.77 -4.71
CA GLN A 29 18.25 -8.22 -3.56
C GLN A 29 17.52 -6.95 -3.98
N PHE A 30 16.19 -7.00 -4.01
CA PHE A 30 15.37 -5.82 -4.18
C PHE A 30 15.15 -5.17 -2.82
N HIS A 31 15.92 -4.11 -2.55
CA HIS A 31 15.63 -3.21 -1.43
C HIS A 31 14.72 -2.10 -1.93
N GLY A 32 13.53 -2.03 -1.36
CA GLY A 32 12.58 -0.95 -1.60
C GLY A 32 11.70 -0.77 -0.38
N SER A 33 11.52 0.48 0.03
CA SER A 33 10.46 0.88 0.95
C SER A 33 9.42 1.62 0.14
N ILE A 34 8.22 1.06 0.00
CA ILE A 34 7.07 1.80 -0.53
C ILE A 34 6.56 2.64 0.63
N VAL A 35 7.04 3.87 0.73
CA VAL A 35 6.50 4.87 1.67
C VAL A 35 5.46 5.65 0.88
N GLU A 36 4.24 5.11 0.79
CA GLU A 36 3.13 5.90 0.27
C GLU A 36 2.87 7.05 1.25
N PRO A 37 2.82 8.31 0.78
CA PRO A 37 2.44 9.41 1.65
C PRO A 37 1.05 9.14 2.21
N GLY A 38 0.88 9.32 3.52
CA GLY A 38 -0.42 9.23 4.17
C GLY A 38 -1.39 10.31 3.68
N CYS A 39 -2.62 10.28 4.19
CA CYS A 39 -3.60 11.32 3.90
C CYS A 39 -3.24 12.65 4.59
N ASN A 40 -3.54 13.77 3.93
CA ASN A 40 -3.58 15.07 4.59
C ASN A 40 -4.94 15.22 5.30
N ALA A 41 -4.93 15.21 6.63
CA ALA A 41 -6.13 15.47 7.42
C ALA A 41 -6.36 16.98 7.57
N GLY A 42 -7.59 17.43 7.31
CA GLY A 42 -8.04 18.79 7.53
C GLY A 42 -9.41 18.81 8.20
N ALA A 43 -9.62 19.72 9.15
CA ALA A 43 -10.93 20.02 9.69
C ALA A 43 -11.48 21.26 8.98
N SER A 44 -12.53 21.11 8.17
CA SER A 44 -13.15 22.24 7.43
C SER A 44 -14.09 23.09 8.30
N GLY A 45 -14.13 22.83 9.61
CA GLY A 45 -14.90 23.58 10.61
C GLY A 45 -16.18 22.86 11.05
N GLY A 46 -16.51 22.96 12.33
CA GLY A 46 -17.66 22.25 12.90
C GLY A 46 -17.43 20.74 12.97
N SER A 47 -18.38 19.97 12.44
CA SER A 47 -18.39 18.50 12.53
C SER A 47 -17.68 17.78 11.36
N THR A 48 -17.09 18.51 10.41
CA THR A 48 -16.55 17.91 9.18
C THR A 48 -15.05 17.60 9.30
N LEU A 49 -14.70 16.37 8.93
CA LEU A 49 -13.34 15.90 8.74
C LEU A 49 -13.11 15.62 7.25
N GLU A 50 -12.06 16.21 6.69
CA GLU A 50 -11.62 15.99 5.31
C GLU A 50 -10.27 15.28 5.31
N LEU A 51 -10.17 14.24 4.51
CA LEU A 51 -8.94 13.49 4.27
C LEU A 51 -8.61 13.65 2.79
N LYS A 52 -7.51 14.34 2.48
CA LYS A 52 -7.13 14.67 1.09
C LYS A 52 -5.90 13.91 0.65
N GLY A 53 -5.89 13.51 -0.62
CA GLY A 53 -4.75 12.82 -1.23
C GLY A 53 -4.48 11.44 -0.64
N CYS A 54 -5.52 10.73 -0.21
CA CYS A 54 -5.38 9.39 0.37
C CYS A 54 -4.98 8.34 -0.69
N PRO A 55 -4.01 7.47 -0.43
CA PRO A 55 -3.68 6.36 -1.33
C PRO A 55 -4.84 5.36 -1.41
N GLN A 56 -4.90 4.58 -2.48
CA GLN A 56 -5.94 3.56 -2.70
C GLN A 56 -6.07 2.59 -1.51
N ALA A 57 -4.95 2.27 -0.85
CA ALA A 57 -4.91 1.37 0.29
C ALA A 57 -5.77 1.85 1.47
N LEU A 58 -5.95 3.16 1.64
CA LEU A 58 -6.78 3.70 2.73
C LEU A 58 -8.28 3.73 2.40
N ARG A 59 -8.72 3.31 1.20
CA ARG A 59 -10.15 3.16 0.94
C ARG A 59 -10.75 2.08 1.84
N GLY A 60 -11.86 2.41 2.50
CA GLY A 60 -12.52 1.48 3.42
C GLY A 60 -11.80 1.32 4.76
N SER A 61 -10.85 2.22 5.09
CA SER A 61 -10.22 2.26 6.41
C SER A 61 -11.26 2.35 7.51
N GLN A 62 -10.98 1.68 8.63
CA GLN A 62 -11.79 1.82 9.83
C GLN A 62 -11.46 3.14 10.50
N LEU A 63 -12.49 3.94 10.82
CA LEU A 63 -12.34 5.16 11.58
C LEU A 63 -12.95 4.97 12.97
N ASP A 64 -12.15 5.23 13.99
CA ASP A 64 -12.60 5.26 15.39
C ASP A 64 -12.56 6.69 15.93
N VAL A 65 -13.52 7.05 16.77
CA VAL A 65 -13.70 8.41 17.29
C VAL A 65 -13.80 8.36 18.80
N GLN A 66 -12.88 9.05 19.48
CA GLN A 66 -12.89 9.12 20.94
C GLN A 66 -12.94 10.58 21.41
N PRO A 67 -13.83 10.92 22.37
CA PRO A 67 -13.86 12.24 22.96
C PRO A 67 -12.61 12.49 23.82
N VAL A 68 -12.05 13.68 23.72
CA VAL A 68 -10.95 14.11 24.58
C VAL A 68 -11.52 14.41 25.97
N ARG A 69 -11.18 13.58 26.96
CA ARG A 69 -11.75 13.63 28.33
C ARG A 69 -11.65 14.99 29.03
N SER A 70 -10.74 15.86 28.61
CA SER A 70 -10.56 17.19 29.21
C SER A 70 -11.62 18.21 28.79
N VAL A 71 -12.43 17.91 27.77
CA VAL A 71 -13.49 18.80 27.29
C VAL A 71 -14.81 18.06 27.44
N GLN A 72 -15.74 18.61 28.21
CA GLN A 72 -17.12 18.11 28.25
C GLN A 72 -17.73 18.31 26.86
N ALA A 73 -17.66 17.29 26.02
CA ALA A 73 -18.60 17.14 24.92
C ALA A 73 -20.00 17.31 25.52
N LEU A 74 -20.82 18.20 24.96
CA LEU A 74 -22.19 18.37 25.43
C LEU A 74 -22.94 17.06 25.22
N GLY A 75 -23.14 16.33 26.33
CA GLY A 75 -23.65 14.97 26.34
C GLY A 75 -22.54 13.95 26.28
N THR A 76 -22.64 12.91 27.11
CA THR A 76 -21.93 11.63 26.99
C THR A 76 -22.34 10.90 25.71
N SER A 77 -22.28 11.58 24.57
CA SER A 77 -22.64 11.02 23.30
C SER A 77 -21.46 10.22 22.79
N THR A 78 -21.67 8.93 22.60
CA THR A 78 -20.87 8.16 21.65
C THR A 78 -20.88 8.92 20.32
N ALA A 79 -19.71 9.27 19.83
CA ALA A 79 -19.55 9.93 18.54
C ALA A 79 -19.09 8.89 17.53
N HIS A 80 -19.66 8.91 16.33
CA HIS A 80 -19.17 8.11 15.20
C HIS A 80 -19.00 9.00 13.98
N VAL A 81 -18.18 8.55 13.04
CA VAL A 81 -18.01 9.24 11.76
C VAL A 81 -18.91 8.61 10.71
N LYS A 82 -19.62 9.48 10.01
CA LYS A 82 -20.41 9.13 8.84
C LYS A 82 -19.69 9.58 7.58
N TRP A 83 -19.53 8.67 6.63
CA TRP A 83 -19.01 9.01 5.31
C TRP A 83 -20.04 9.84 4.53
N VAL A 84 -19.59 10.94 3.94
CA VAL A 84 -20.45 11.89 3.21
C VAL A 84 -20.22 11.81 1.72
N ALA A 85 -18.96 11.82 1.31
CA ALA A 85 -18.58 11.80 -0.10
C ALA A 85 -17.13 11.36 -0.26
N ASP A 86 -16.83 10.77 -1.40
CA ASP A 86 -15.48 10.61 -1.92
C ASP A 86 -15.34 11.33 -3.26
N SER A 87 -14.12 11.75 -3.56
CA SER A 87 -13.73 12.28 -4.87
C SER A 87 -12.45 11.57 -5.29
N SER A 88 -12.40 11.13 -6.55
CA SER A 88 -11.23 10.44 -7.10
C SER A 88 -10.38 11.39 -7.91
N ASN A 89 -9.09 11.45 -7.59
CA ASN A 89 -8.08 12.13 -8.39
C ASN A 89 -6.97 11.13 -8.77
N GLY A 90 -7.27 10.26 -9.75
CA GLY A 90 -6.36 9.22 -10.21
C GLY A 90 -6.07 8.17 -9.14
N ARG A 91 -4.80 8.05 -8.73
CA ARG A 91 -4.37 7.08 -7.70
C ARG A 91 -4.65 7.54 -6.27
N TYR A 92 -5.14 8.77 -6.09
CA TYR A 92 -5.46 9.32 -4.78
C TYR A 92 -6.95 9.67 -4.69
N TYR A 93 -7.51 9.63 -3.48
CA TYR A 93 -8.89 10.05 -3.20
C TYR A 93 -8.94 11.12 -2.12
N ASP A 94 -9.92 12.00 -2.24
CA ASP A 94 -10.36 12.88 -1.17
C ASP A 94 -11.63 12.29 -0.56
N GLN A 95 -11.66 12.17 0.75
CA GLN A 95 -12.81 11.65 1.50
C GLN A 95 -13.30 12.71 2.47
N ARG A 96 -14.62 12.82 2.58
CA ARG A 96 -15.27 13.74 3.51
C ARG A 96 -16.16 12.96 4.47
N TYR A 97 -15.94 13.21 5.75
CA TYR A 97 -16.64 12.60 6.87
C TYR A 97 -17.31 13.67 7.72
N VAL A 98 -18.38 13.29 8.40
CA VAL A 98 -19.06 14.13 9.40
C VAL A 98 -19.13 13.36 10.70
N LEU A 99 -18.69 13.97 11.80
CA LEU A 99 -18.89 13.44 13.13
C LEU A 99 -20.38 13.59 13.49
N VAL A 100 -20.98 12.53 13.99
CA VAL A 100 -22.39 12.51 14.40
C VAL A 100 -22.53 11.88 15.77
N ASP A 101 -23.57 12.27 16.49
CA ASP A 101 -23.97 11.68 17.76
C ASP A 101 -24.67 10.33 17.55
N ALA A 102 -25.06 9.67 18.65
CA ALA A 102 -25.80 8.41 18.62
C ALA A 102 -27.16 8.48 17.88
N LEU A 103 -27.66 9.69 17.58
CA LEU A 103 -28.90 9.97 16.86
C LEU A 103 -28.63 10.39 15.41
N ASP A 104 -27.42 10.17 14.89
CA ASP A 104 -26.94 10.61 13.57
C ASP A 104 -26.98 12.13 13.34
N LYS A 105 -27.02 12.92 14.41
CA LYS A 105 -27.02 14.38 14.33
C LYS A 105 -25.59 14.92 14.33
N PRO A 106 -25.24 15.88 13.45
CA PRO A 106 -23.89 16.44 13.41
C PRO A 106 -23.49 17.10 14.73
N ILE A 107 -22.34 16.71 15.25
CA ILE A 107 -21.78 17.23 16.50
C ILE A 107 -21.21 18.64 16.27
N GLN A 108 -21.77 19.63 16.94
CA GLN A 108 -21.37 21.04 16.73
C GLN A 108 -20.26 21.50 17.67
N SER A 109 -19.92 20.74 18.71
CA SER A 109 -18.96 21.14 19.74
C SER A 109 -18.31 19.96 20.45
N GLY A 110 -17.13 20.19 21.02
CA GLY A 110 -16.31 19.19 21.69
C GLY A 110 -14.97 18.96 20.99
N ALA A 111 -14.06 18.28 21.67
CA ALA A 111 -12.79 17.85 21.11
C ALA A 111 -12.79 16.34 20.97
N TYR A 112 -12.43 15.85 19.78
CA TYR A 112 -12.43 14.43 19.45
C TYR A 112 -11.12 14.05 18.77
N VAL A 113 -10.61 12.87 19.11
CA VAL A 113 -9.53 12.22 18.39
C VAL A 113 -10.16 11.27 17.40
N VAL A 114 -9.75 11.35 16.14
CA VAL A 114 -10.16 10.40 15.09
C VAL A 114 -8.95 9.59 14.67
N THR A 115 -9.04 8.28 14.83
CA THR A 115 -8.00 7.33 14.44
C THR A 115 -8.41 6.63 13.16
N VAL A 116 -7.57 6.72 12.13
CA VAL A 116 -7.80 6.03 10.84
C VAL A 116 -6.87 4.82 10.76
N THR A 117 -7.45 3.63 10.58
CA THR A 117 -6.70 2.38 10.45
C THR A 117 -6.90 1.80 9.06
N ALA A 118 -5.81 1.71 8.30
CA ALA A 118 -5.81 1.09 6.97
C ALA A 118 -6.02 -0.44 7.07
N PRO A 119 -6.71 -1.05 6.09
CA PRO A 119 -6.92 -2.50 6.01
C PRO A 119 -5.64 -3.30 5.73
#